data_AF-A0A3L7RUF7-F1
#
_entry.id   AF-A0A3L7RUF7-F1
#
_cell.length_a   1.000
_cell.length_b   1.000
_cell.length_c   1.000
_cell.angle_alpha   90.00
_cell.angle_beta   90.00
_cell.angle_gamma   90.00
#
_symmetry.space_group_name_H-M   'P 1'
#
loop_
_entity.id
_entity.type
_entity.pdbx_description
1 polymer ?
#
loop_
_entity_poly.entity_id
_entity_poly.type
_entity_poly.pdbx_seq_one_letter_code
_entity_poly.pdbx_strand_id
1 'polypeptide(L)'
;MKTSALKNLRAKLAGDEPVLGLWVTLESTAITEMAVALGLDWVVIDAEHGQLDWKEIADHLRATVRSDTVALVRVAELDRGLIKRALDLGADGIVIPWIETAEQLARAVAFARYPPQGERGIGAERA
;
A
#
# COMPACT_ATOMS: atom_id res chain seq x y z
N MET A 1 -1.15 -4.90 10.29
CA MET A 1 -1.84 -3.72 9.69
C MET A 1 -1.85 -2.55 10.67
N LYS A 2 -1.46 -1.34 10.26
CA LYS A 2 -1.34 -0.17 11.14
C LYS A 2 -2.67 0.57 11.29
N THR A 3 -3.58 -0.01 12.08
CA THR A 3 -4.95 0.48 12.21
C THR A 3 -5.05 1.94 12.67
N SER A 4 -4.17 2.39 13.59
CA SER A 4 -4.17 3.77 14.09
C SER A 4 -3.69 4.77 13.03
N ALA A 5 -2.57 4.48 12.36
CA ALA A 5 -2.04 5.31 11.26
C ALA A 5 -3.08 5.49 10.13
N LEU A 6 -3.73 4.40 9.73
CA LEU A 6 -4.79 4.43 8.71
C LEU A 6 -6.00 5.28 9.13
N LYS A 7 -6.41 5.21 10.41
CA LYS A 7 -7.49 6.04 10.94
C LYS A 7 -7.12 7.52 10.90
N ASN A 8 -5.91 7.87 11.31
CA ASN A 8 -5.42 9.24 11.32
C ASN A 8 -5.32 9.81 9.89
N LEU A 9 -4.74 9.06 8.95
CA LEU A 9 -4.65 9.46 7.54
C LEU A 9 -6.05 9.73 6.96
N ARG A 10 -7.02 8.84 7.21
CA ARG A 10 -8.41 9.02 6.74
C ARG A 10 -9.09 10.21 7.40
N ALA A 11 -8.83 10.48 8.68
CA ALA A 11 -9.39 11.62 9.39
C ALA A 11 -8.87 12.95 8.80
N LYS A 12 -7.55 13.05 8.54
CA LYS A 12 -6.96 14.22 7.87
C LYS A 12 -7.57 14.45 6.49
N LEU A 13 -7.64 13.40 5.66
CA LEU A 13 -8.26 13.48 4.33
C LEU A 13 -9.74 13.90 4.39
N ALA A 14 -10.51 13.38 5.35
CA ALA A 14 -11.91 13.75 5.54
C ALA A 14 -12.09 15.19 6.07
N GLY A 15 -11.08 15.72 6.76
CA GLY A 15 -11.01 17.08 7.28
C GLY A 15 -10.49 18.11 6.27
N ASP A 16 -10.22 17.71 5.02
CA ASP A 16 -9.58 18.56 3.99
C ASP A 16 -8.18 19.07 4.40
N GLU A 17 -7.50 18.31 5.27
CA GLU A 17 -6.13 18.60 5.67
C GLU A 17 -5.14 18.00 4.65
N PRO A 18 -4.06 18.73 4.30
CA PRO A 18 -3.04 18.18 3.43
C PRO A 18 -2.34 17.00 4.11
N VAL A 19 -2.14 15.92 3.36
CA VAL A 19 -1.34 14.76 3.77
C VAL A 19 -0.07 14.67 2.92
N LEU A 20 1.07 14.66 3.58
CA LEU A 20 2.37 14.68 2.91
C LEU A 20 2.94 13.27 2.82
N GLY A 21 3.48 12.92 1.66
CA GLY A 21 4.05 11.59 1.46
C GLY A 21 5.15 11.56 0.42
N LEU A 22 5.72 10.36 0.27
CA LEU A 22 6.85 10.10 -0.60
C LEU A 22 6.53 8.98 -1.58
N TRP A 23 6.84 9.22 -2.85
CA TRP A 23 6.79 8.20 -3.90
C TRP A 23 8.16 7.53 -4.02
N VAL A 24 8.20 6.21 -3.89
CA VAL A 24 9.44 5.43 -3.81
C VAL A 24 9.59 4.57 -5.06
N THR A 25 10.62 4.86 -5.83
CA THR A 25 11.03 4.12 -7.05
C THR A 25 12.46 3.59 -6.97
N LEU A 26 13.17 3.91 -5.89
CA LEU A 26 14.57 3.59 -5.68
C LEU A 26 14.71 2.46 -4.65
N GLU A 27 15.65 1.55 -4.87
CA GLU A 27 15.87 0.29 -4.13
C GLU A 27 16.23 0.49 -2.65
N SER A 28 16.78 1.66 -2.31
CA SER A 28 17.33 1.91 -0.97
C SER A 28 16.23 2.16 0.06
N THR A 29 16.08 1.23 1.01
CA THR A 29 15.13 1.37 2.13
C THR A 29 15.38 2.59 3.01
N ALA A 30 16.61 3.13 3.00
CA ALA A 30 16.94 4.36 3.72
C ALA A 30 16.03 5.52 3.32
N ILE A 31 15.52 5.55 2.08
CA ILE A 31 14.59 6.56 1.59
C ILE A 31 13.24 6.45 2.32
N THR A 32 12.77 5.23 2.57
CA THR A 32 11.54 5.00 3.35
C THR A 32 11.76 5.28 4.83
N GLU A 33 12.93 4.93 5.39
CA GLU A 33 13.28 5.28 6.77
C GLU A 33 13.34 6.81 6.96
N MET A 34 13.83 7.55 5.98
CA MET A 34 13.79 9.02 5.99
C MET A 34 12.36 9.54 6.02
N ALA A 35 11.45 9.00 5.18
CA ALA A 35 10.04 9.38 5.22
C ALA A 35 9.41 9.12 6.60
N VAL A 36 9.75 8.00 7.22
CA VAL A 36 9.34 7.67 8.60
C VAL A 36 9.90 8.67 9.60
N ALA A 37 11.19 8.98 9.55
CA ALA A 37 11.85 9.90 10.47
C ALA A 37 11.32 11.34 10.35
N LEU A 38 10.90 11.75 9.14
CA LEU A 38 10.26 13.03 8.87
C LEU A 38 8.79 13.08 9.31
N GLY A 39 8.20 11.94 9.73
CA GLY A 39 6.81 11.87 10.13
C GLY A 39 5.83 12.07 8.98
N LEU A 40 6.19 11.64 7.77
CA LEU A 40 5.29 11.70 6.62
C LEU A 40 4.07 10.79 6.84
N ASP A 41 2.93 11.22 6.32
CA ASP A 41 1.65 10.53 6.48
C ASP A 41 1.61 9.21 5.71
N TRP A 42 2.26 9.16 4.55
CA TRP A 42 2.26 7.97 3.70
C TRP A 42 3.52 7.83 2.85
N VAL A 43 3.77 6.59 2.42
CA VAL A 43 4.72 6.24 1.35
C VAL A 43 4.00 5.37 0.33
N VAL A 44 4.29 5.58 -0.96
CA VAL A 44 3.85 4.70 -2.05
C VAL A 44 5.07 4.04 -2.64
N ILE A 45 5.13 2.72 -2.58
CA ILE A 45 6.19 1.92 -3.19
C ILE A 45 5.70 1.50 -4.57
N ASP A 46 6.43 1.90 -5.59
CA ASP A 46 5.96 1.87 -6.96
C ASP A 46 6.42 0.63 -7.72
N ALA A 47 5.49 -0.31 -7.96
CA ALA A 47 5.73 -1.50 -8.76
C ALA A 47 5.19 -1.38 -10.20
N GLU A 48 4.70 -0.20 -10.62
CA GLU A 48 4.22 0.05 -12.00
C GLU A 48 5.33 0.63 -12.89
N HIS A 49 6.06 1.60 -12.37
CA HIS A 49 7.14 2.27 -13.11
C HIS A 49 8.50 2.22 -12.40
N GLY A 50 8.53 1.78 -11.14
CA GLY A 50 9.78 1.54 -10.43
C GLY A 50 10.50 0.30 -10.97
N GLN A 51 11.78 0.18 -10.64
CA GLN A 51 12.60 -1.00 -10.96
C GLN A 51 12.59 -2.01 -9.81
N LEU A 52 11.71 -1.82 -8.84
CA LEU A 52 11.69 -2.58 -7.60
C LEU A 52 11.17 -4.00 -7.82
N ASP A 53 11.94 -4.98 -7.35
CA ASP A 53 11.45 -6.33 -7.20
C ASP A 53 10.61 -6.49 -5.93
N TRP A 54 9.96 -7.64 -5.79
CA TRP A 54 9.07 -7.89 -4.65
C TRP A 54 9.78 -8.08 -3.32
N LYS A 55 11.08 -8.40 -3.31
CA LYS A 55 11.89 -8.46 -2.10
C LYS A 55 12.19 -7.05 -1.63
N GLU A 56 12.57 -6.15 -2.53
CA GLU A 56 12.81 -4.73 -2.23
C GLU A 56 11.54 -4.06 -1.74
N ILE A 57 10.39 -4.31 -2.38
CA ILE A 57 9.08 -3.84 -1.89
C ILE A 57 8.85 -4.32 -0.45
N ALA A 58 9.11 -5.60 -0.16
CA ALA A 58 8.94 -6.13 1.20
C ALA A 58 9.89 -5.47 2.21
N ASP A 59 11.11 -5.12 1.80
CA ASP A 59 12.08 -4.43 2.65
C ASP A 59 11.67 -2.97 2.92
N HIS A 60 11.13 -2.26 1.93
CA HIS A 60 10.50 -0.94 2.14
C HIS A 60 9.30 -1.03 3.09
N LEU A 61 8.42 -2.02 2.94
CA LEU A 61 7.29 -2.23 3.85
C LEU A 61 7.78 -2.48 5.28
N ARG A 62 8.84 -3.29 5.47
CA ARG A 62 9.44 -3.56 6.78
C ARG A 62 9.95 -2.31 7.48
N ALA A 63 10.54 -1.37 6.74
CA ALA A 63 11.03 -0.10 7.28
C ALA A 63 9.92 0.74 7.95
N THR A 64 8.65 0.47 7.65
CA THR A 64 7.51 1.22 8.20
C THR A 64 6.77 0.54 9.36
N VAL A 65 7.06 -0.72 9.70
CA VAL A 65 6.20 -1.59 10.56
C VAL A 65 5.84 -0.99 11.93
N ARG A 66 6.66 -0.11 12.49
CA ARG A 66 6.47 0.52 13.82
C ARG A 66 6.37 2.04 13.76
N SER A 67 5.99 2.59 12.61
CA SER A 67 5.76 4.03 12.43
C SER A 67 4.28 4.36 12.23
N ASP A 68 3.97 5.65 12.29
CA ASP A 68 2.66 6.18 11.92
C ASP A 68 2.53 6.50 10.41
N THR A 69 3.56 6.18 9.62
CA THR A 69 3.55 6.33 8.16
C THR A 69 2.83 5.16 7.51
N VAL A 70 1.75 5.44 6.79
CA VAL A 70 0.98 4.44 6.03
C VAL A 70 1.79 3.97 4.83
N ALA A 71 1.96 2.66 4.64
CA ALA A 71 2.72 2.11 3.53
C ALA A 71 1.80 1.50 2.46
N LEU A 72 1.77 2.12 1.29
CA LEU A 72 0.97 1.71 0.16
C LEU A 72 1.86 1.10 -0.93
N VAL A 73 1.33 0.15 -1.70
CA VAL A 73 2.01 -0.37 -2.91
C VAL A 73 1.18 -0.02 -4.13
N ARG A 74 1.80 0.64 -5.12
CA ARG A 74 1.20 0.80 -6.44
C ARG A 74 1.49 -0.44 -7.27
N VAL A 75 0.45 -1.17 -7.64
CA VAL A 75 0.56 -2.36 -8.50
C VAL A 75 0.60 -1.95 -9.97
N ALA A 76 1.20 -2.79 -10.83
CA ALA A 76 1.34 -2.49 -12.25
C ALA A 76 0.01 -2.44 -13.02
N GLU A 77 -1.02 -3.16 -12.54
CA GLU A 77 -2.32 -3.26 -13.20
C GLU A 77 -3.39 -3.78 -12.22
N LEU A 78 -4.66 -3.74 -12.64
CA LEU A 78 -5.77 -4.37 -11.93
C LEU A 78 -5.68 -5.91 -12.06
N ASP A 79 -4.79 -6.51 -11.27
CA ASP A 79 -4.61 -7.96 -11.20
C ASP A 79 -4.82 -8.49 -9.76
N ARG A 80 -5.57 -9.60 -9.66
CA ARG A 80 -5.88 -10.25 -8.38
C ARG A 80 -4.62 -10.79 -7.69
N GLY A 81 -3.67 -11.32 -8.47
CA GLY A 81 -2.42 -11.88 -7.96
C GLY A 81 -1.50 -10.80 -7.38
N LEU A 82 -1.32 -9.69 -8.08
CA LEU A 82 -0.50 -8.55 -7.65
C LEU A 82 -1.09 -7.90 -6.39
N ILE A 83 -2.40 -7.65 -6.37
CA ILE A 83 -3.09 -7.08 -5.21
C ILE A 83 -2.95 -7.98 -3.99
N LYS A 84 -3.23 -9.27 -4.15
CA LYS A 84 -3.07 -10.26 -3.07
C LYS A 84 -1.63 -10.26 -2.56
N ARG A 85 -0.64 -10.34 -3.45
CA ARG A 85 0.78 -10.39 -3.10
C ARG A 85 1.21 -9.15 -2.32
N ALA A 86 0.85 -7.95 -2.76
CA ALA A 86 1.17 -6.71 -2.05
C ALA A 86 0.61 -6.70 -0.62
N LEU A 87 -0.65 -7.13 -0.46
CA LEU A 87 -1.29 -7.19 0.85
C LEU A 87 -0.69 -8.30 1.74
N ASP A 88 -0.31 -9.45 1.18
CA ASP A 88 0.33 -10.56 1.91
C ASP A 88 1.76 -10.21 2.36
N LEU A 89 2.42 -9.26 1.68
CA LEU A 89 3.70 -8.71 2.13
C LEU A 89 3.56 -7.70 3.29
N GLY A 90 2.33 -7.30 3.61
CA GLY A 90 2.00 -6.39 4.70
C GLY A 90 1.82 -4.93 4.30
N ALA A 91 1.50 -4.64 3.03
CA ALA A 91 1.06 -3.31 2.64
C ALA A 91 -0.20 -2.90 3.42
N ASP A 92 -0.25 -1.65 3.89
CA ASP A 92 -1.43 -1.10 4.58
C ASP A 92 -2.58 -0.81 3.59
N GLY A 93 -2.26 -0.71 2.29
CA GLY A 93 -3.21 -0.52 1.20
C GLY A 93 -2.55 -0.61 -0.17
N ILE A 94 -3.37 -0.51 -1.21
CA ILE A 94 -2.96 -0.61 -2.62
C ILE A 94 -3.33 0.67 -3.37
N VAL A 95 -2.47 1.08 -4.30
CA VAL A 95 -2.79 2.08 -5.33
C VAL A 95 -2.93 1.31 -6.64
N ILE A 96 -4.06 1.50 -7.32
CA ILE A 96 -4.35 0.79 -8.58
C ILE A 96 -4.42 1.81 -9.70
N PRO A 97 -3.60 1.68 -10.74
CA PRO A 97 -3.60 2.62 -11.85
C PRO A 97 -4.80 2.35 -12.79
N TRP A 98 -5.15 3.33 -13.61
CA TRP A 98 -6.11 3.18 -14.72
C TRP A 98 -7.51 2.65 -14.34
N ILE A 99 -8.03 3.05 -13.17
CA ILE A 99 -9.44 2.82 -12.83
C ILE A 99 -10.30 3.90 -13.51
N GLU A 100 -11.04 3.48 -14.53
CA GLU A 100 -11.88 4.33 -15.39
C GLU A 100 -13.38 4.02 -15.23
N THR A 101 -13.73 2.86 -14.69
CA THR A 101 -15.13 2.45 -14.50
C THR A 101 -15.44 1.97 -13.07
N ALA A 102 -16.72 2.05 -12.69
CA ALA A 102 -17.20 1.57 -11.40
C ALA A 102 -17.02 0.06 -11.24
N GLU A 103 -17.10 -0.71 -12.33
CA GLU A 103 -16.89 -2.17 -12.35
C GLU A 103 -15.42 -2.52 -12.13
N GLN A 104 -14.48 -1.73 -12.65
CA GLN A 104 -13.05 -1.88 -12.34
C GLN A 104 -12.80 -1.63 -10.86
N LEU A 105 -13.38 -0.57 -10.29
CA LEU A 105 -13.28 -0.27 -8.85
C LEU A 105 -13.90 -1.38 -7.99
N ALA A 106 -15.07 -1.90 -8.36
CA ALA A 106 -15.72 -2.99 -7.63
C ALA A 106 -14.85 -4.26 -7.62
N ARG A 107 -14.23 -4.61 -8.75
CA ARG A 107 -13.27 -5.73 -8.84
C ARG A 107 -12.02 -5.50 -7.99
N ALA A 108 -11.45 -4.30 -8.04
CA ALA A 108 -10.32 -3.92 -7.18
C ALA A 108 -10.62 -4.15 -5.69
N VAL A 109 -11.79 -3.69 -5.22
CA VAL A 109 -12.23 -3.88 -3.83
C VAL A 109 -12.45 -5.35 -3.51
N ALA A 110 -13.04 -6.12 -4.43
CA ALA A 110 -13.23 -7.56 -4.26
C ALA A 110 -11.89 -8.30 -4.13
N PHE A 111 -10.89 -7.98 -4.96
CA PHE A 111 -9.57 -8.61 -4.91
C PHE A 111 -8.79 -8.31 -3.61
N ALA A 112 -9.11 -7.21 -2.93
CA ALA A 112 -8.47 -6.82 -1.66
C ALA A 112 -9.16 -7.39 -0.40
N ARG A 113 -10.38 -7.91 -0.51
CA ARG A 113 -11.19 -8.38 0.64
C ARG A 113 -11.29 -9.90 0.68
N TYR A 114 -11.25 -10.48 1.88
CA TYR A 114 -11.50 -11.90 2.08
C TYR A 114 -12.96 -12.28 1.83
N PRO A 115 -13.25 -13.55 1.48
CA PRO A 115 -14.62 -14.06 1.48
C PRO A 115 -15.31 -13.90 2.85
N PRO A 116 -16.63 -13.64 2.89
CA PRO A 116 -17.57 -13.54 1.75
C PRO A 116 -17.62 -12.15 1.10
N GLN A 117 -16.89 -11.15 1.60
CA GLN A 117 -16.97 -9.77 1.10
C GLN A 117 -16.07 -9.49 -0.13
N GLY A 118 -15.31 -10.49 -0.59
CA GLY A 118 -14.43 -10.40 -1.73
C GLY A 118 -13.82 -11.75 -2.11
N GLU A 119 -12.73 -11.70 -2.86
CA GLU A 119 -12.09 -12.83 -3.53
C GLU A 119 -10.61 -13.00 -3.15
N ARG A 120 -10.11 -12.26 -2.16
CA ARG A 120 -8.74 -12.39 -1.66
C ARG A 120 -8.55 -13.79 -1.06
N GLY A 121 -7.62 -14.56 -1.62
CA GLY A 121 -7.22 -15.85 -1.04
C GLY A 121 -6.54 -15.67 0.32
N ILE A 122 -6.80 -16.58 1.25
CA ILE A 122 -6.12 -16.61 2.55
C ILE A 122 -4.79 -17.37 2.38
N GLY A 123 -3.69 -16.70 2.71
CA GLY A 123 -2.39 -17.33 2.95
C GLY A 123 -2.00 -17.15 4.41
N ALA A 124 -1.32 -18.13 5.01
CA ALA A 124 -0.84 -18.07 6.40
C ALA A 124 0.46 -17.24 6.59
N GLU A 125 0.83 -16.47 5.56
CA GLU A 125 1.92 -15.50 5.62
C GLU A 125 1.47 -14.27 6.45
N ARG A 126 2.24 -13.17 6.44
CA ARG A 126 1.93 -11.93 7.18
C ARG A 126 0.53 -11.39 6.81
N ALA A 127 -0.50 -11.88 7.49
CA ALA A 127 -1.90 -11.45 7.41
C ALA A 127 -2.22 -10.45 8.52
#